data_AF-A0A955LHX7-F1
#
_entry.id   AF-A0A955LHX7-F1
#
_cell.length_a   1.000
_cell.length_b   1.000
_cell.length_c   1.000
_cell.angle_alpha   90.00
_cell.angle_beta   90.00
_cell.angle_gamma   90.00
#
_symmetry.space_group_name_H-M   'P 1'
#
loop_
_entity.id
_entity.type
_entity.pdbx_description
1 polymer ?
#
loop_
_entity_poly.entity_id
_entity_poly.type
_entity_poly.pdbx_seq_one_letter_code
_entity_poly.pdbx_strand_id
1 'polypeptide(L)'
;MKRWLVGMIVALLLGWGFWRIGTIEPLPQELQSYTEIDQGDALTSWIDPTKQTQRSSEVRASLLTWTKGEASFIAWLRAPSRWLHQRLNKNNETVELQRIVTRLLEMRQLADDNKSGTASKAFLDEEYRWKERIEKDARYKDTLRKGLYLGYWIFADIDDRHGSYRIKQQLEDWRLTLSRDETESLALRLLSLHSRMNESRQALEQKRYEEAALAASVSLQGLNNVANDMDQLRPRWTESQASVFGEIWSKLRSQTLTLQEIITLASRDIEDNSIVGVSMTTSTVDGTLTVSSTTSTLPTVVTSTAPTAPTSTTTTITRISVIPSSTGLSFGQTISLRAYAIRDDGERSDITTQCRFSSAPEGFGQIDKQFFSALANAGSAVITAKCQLENQTYTGSVTVEVRF
;
A
#
# COMPACT_ATOMS: atom_id res chain seq x y z
N MET A 1 -35.59 8.60 58.01
CA MET A 1 -35.86 9.57 56.92
C MET A 1 -34.60 10.11 56.23
N LYS A 2 -33.58 10.65 56.92
CA LYS A 2 -32.38 11.24 56.27
C LYS A 2 -31.61 10.28 55.33
N ARG A 3 -31.48 8.99 55.68
CA ARG A 3 -30.80 7.99 54.82
C ARG A 3 -31.56 7.66 53.53
N TRP A 4 -32.89 7.73 53.56
CA TRP A 4 -33.73 7.50 52.38
C TRP A 4 -33.72 8.71 51.44
N LEU A 5 -33.67 9.92 52.00
CA LEU A 5 -33.56 11.16 51.23
C LEU A 5 -32.20 11.26 50.50
N VAL A 6 -31.10 10.85 51.17
CA VAL A 6 -29.77 10.78 50.53
C VAL A 6 -29.74 9.70 49.44
N GLY A 7 -30.33 8.52 49.69
CA GLY A 7 -30.44 7.47 48.67
C GLY A 7 -31.26 7.90 47.44
N MET A 8 -32.34 8.65 47.65
CA MET A 8 -33.19 9.16 46.58
C MET A 8 -32.54 10.32 45.80
N ILE A 9 -31.80 11.20 46.48
CA ILE A 9 -31.03 12.27 45.82
C ILE A 9 -29.86 11.68 45.03
N VAL A 10 -29.17 10.66 45.55
CA VAL A 10 -28.13 9.93 44.81
C VAL A 10 -28.74 9.18 43.64
N ALA A 11 -29.90 8.54 43.78
CA ALA A 11 -30.60 7.88 42.67
C ALA A 11 -31.17 8.85 41.64
N LEU A 12 -31.60 10.06 42.04
CA LEU A 12 -32.04 11.12 41.12
C LEU A 12 -30.85 11.78 40.42
N LEU A 13 -29.73 12.03 41.10
CA LEU A 13 -28.51 12.55 40.48
C LEU A 13 -27.85 11.51 39.55
N LEU A 14 -27.87 10.23 39.93
CA LEU A 14 -27.45 9.11 39.08
C LEU A 14 -28.50 8.70 38.04
N GLY A 15 -29.77 9.11 38.16
CA GLY A 15 -30.81 8.79 37.17
C GLY A 15 -30.94 9.87 36.10
N TRP A 16 -30.88 11.14 36.50
CA TRP A 16 -31.01 12.30 35.61
C TRP A 16 -29.68 12.75 35.01
N GLY A 17 -28.57 12.63 35.75
CA GLY A 17 -27.23 12.91 35.20
C GLY A 17 -26.78 11.84 34.22
N PHE A 18 -27.07 10.57 34.49
CA PHE A 18 -26.56 9.43 33.70
C PHE A 18 -27.11 9.37 32.27
N TRP A 19 -28.30 9.93 32.04
CA TRP A 19 -28.88 10.07 30.70
C TRP A 19 -28.34 11.27 29.90
N ARG A 20 -27.86 12.34 30.56
CA ARG A 20 -27.28 13.53 29.88
C ARG A 20 -25.77 13.48 29.68
N ILE A 21 -25.07 12.56 30.34
CA ILE A 21 -23.60 12.52 30.40
C ILE A 21 -22.99 11.55 29.36
N GLY A 22 -23.81 10.84 28.58
CA GLY A 22 -23.40 9.81 27.61
C GLY A 22 -23.52 10.18 26.13
N THR A 23 -23.54 11.47 25.76
CA THR A 23 -23.54 11.85 24.33
C THR A 23 -22.21 11.48 23.70
N ILE A 24 -22.25 10.71 22.62
CA ILE A 24 -21.08 10.41 21.80
C ILE A 24 -20.67 11.69 21.10
N GLU A 25 -19.43 12.12 21.33
CA GLU A 25 -18.91 13.36 20.76
C GLU A 25 -18.83 13.25 19.22
N PRO A 26 -19.28 14.28 18.48
CA PRO A 26 -19.14 14.30 17.04
C PRO A 26 -17.66 14.22 16.64
N LEU A 27 -17.40 13.86 15.39
CA LEU A 27 -16.03 13.86 14.88
C LEU A 27 -15.44 15.28 15.00
N PRO A 28 -14.27 15.45 15.65
CA PRO A 28 -13.59 16.73 15.79
C PRO A 28 -13.42 17.42 14.44
N GLN A 29 -13.52 18.75 14.42
CA GLN A 29 -13.47 19.52 13.19
C GLN A 29 -12.14 19.33 12.45
N GLU A 30 -11.02 19.21 13.18
CA GLU A 30 -9.72 18.92 12.59
C GLU A 30 -9.64 17.54 11.89
N LEU A 31 -10.55 16.62 12.22
CA LEU A 31 -10.61 15.29 11.61
C LEU A 31 -11.54 15.22 10.40
N GLN A 32 -12.42 16.21 10.21
CA GLN A 32 -13.41 16.19 9.13
C GLN A 32 -12.75 16.26 7.75
N SER A 33 -11.65 17.01 7.60
CA SER A 33 -10.87 17.09 6.36
C SER A 33 -10.21 15.77 5.95
N TYR A 34 -10.23 14.76 6.83
CA TYR A 34 -9.68 13.44 6.56
C TYR A 34 -10.75 12.37 6.27
N THR A 35 -12.03 12.76 6.25
CA THR A 35 -13.14 11.84 6.02
C THR A 35 -13.56 11.74 4.57
N GLU A 36 -13.12 12.66 3.71
CA GLU A 36 -13.39 12.63 2.28
C GLU A 36 -12.16 13.18 1.55
N ILE A 37 -11.93 12.68 0.34
CA ILE A 37 -11.03 13.32 -0.61
C ILE A 37 -11.92 14.20 -1.46
N ASP A 38 -11.93 15.50 -1.16
CA ASP A 38 -12.41 16.47 -2.12
C ASP A 38 -11.36 16.61 -3.23
N GLN A 39 -11.81 16.63 -4.48
CA GLN A 39 -10.99 16.46 -5.69
C GLN A 39 -9.98 17.60 -5.93
N GLY A 40 -9.96 18.62 -5.06
CA GLY A 40 -9.04 19.75 -5.04
C GLY A 40 -7.98 19.68 -3.94
N ASP A 41 -7.95 20.68 -3.06
CA ASP A 41 -6.91 20.89 -2.02
C ASP A 41 -6.72 19.71 -1.05
N ALA A 42 -7.76 18.89 -0.85
CA ALA A 42 -7.64 17.71 0.00
C ALA A 42 -6.70 16.69 -0.65
N LEU A 43 -6.86 16.35 -1.94
CA LEU A 43 -6.01 15.38 -2.61
C LEU A 43 -4.54 15.83 -2.67
N THR A 44 -4.27 17.10 -2.96
CA THR A 44 -2.90 17.64 -2.96
C THR A 44 -2.26 17.55 -1.58
N SER A 45 -3.03 17.85 -0.52
CA SER A 45 -2.54 17.75 0.85
C SER A 45 -2.28 16.31 1.29
N TRP A 46 -3.06 15.32 0.80
CA TRP A 46 -2.89 13.91 1.15
C TRP A 46 -1.69 13.26 0.47
N ILE A 47 -1.28 13.79 -0.69
CA ILE A 47 -0.17 13.31 -1.52
C ILE A 47 1.13 14.09 -1.25
N ASP A 48 1.19 14.92 -0.21
CA ASP A 48 2.44 15.59 0.20
C ASP A 48 3.38 14.61 0.96
N PRO A 49 4.46 14.11 0.32
CA PRO A 49 5.35 13.11 0.92
C PRO A 49 6.11 13.66 2.14
N THR A 50 6.31 14.97 2.21
CA THR A 50 7.16 15.58 3.26
C THR A 50 6.50 15.59 4.63
N LYS A 51 5.17 15.45 4.66
CA LYS A 51 4.37 15.58 5.87
C LYS A 51 3.52 14.35 6.18
N GLN A 52 3.48 13.36 5.31
CA GLN A 52 2.54 12.24 5.42
C GLN A 52 2.74 11.41 6.69
N THR A 53 3.98 11.05 7.05
CA THR A 53 4.25 10.25 8.27
C THR A 53 3.92 11.03 9.54
N GLN A 54 4.35 12.29 9.61
CA GLN A 54 4.02 13.18 10.73
C GLN A 54 2.51 13.35 10.86
N ARG A 55 1.83 13.69 9.76
CA ARG A 55 0.39 13.86 9.71
C ARG A 55 -0.39 12.58 10.05
N SER A 56 0.06 11.42 9.57
CA SER A 56 -0.49 10.11 9.94
C SER A 56 -0.44 9.91 11.46
N SER A 57 0.70 10.21 12.08
CA SER A 57 0.86 10.09 13.54
C SER A 57 -0.05 11.05 14.32
N GLU A 58 -0.17 12.30 13.86
CA GLU A 58 -1.04 13.33 14.45
C GLU A 58 -2.52 12.93 14.35
N VAL A 59 -2.97 12.56 13.14
CA VAL A 59 -4.35 12.11 12.88
C VAL A 59 -4.67 10.88 13.72
N ARG A 60 -3.76 9.90 13.79
CA ARG A 60 -3.94 8.69 14.61
C ARG A 60 -4.06 9.03 16.10
N ALA A 61 -3.27 9.96 16.61
CA ALA A 61 -3.35 10.41 18.00
C ALA A 61 -4.70 11.09 18.30
N SER A 62 -5.18 11.95 17.39
CA SER A 62 -6.50 12.58 17.51
C SER A 62 -7.64 11.55 17.44
N LEU A 63 -7.55 10.56 16.55
CA LEU A 63 -8.54 9.47 16.47
C LEU A 63 -8.56 8.59 17.72
N LEU A 64 -7.40 8.30 18.32
CA LEU A 64 -7.32 7.58 19.59
C LEU A 64 -7.99 8.36 20.73
N THR A 65 -7.73 9.66 20.80
CA THR A 65 -8.36 10.56 21.78
C THR A 65 -9.88 10.59 21.60
N TRP A 66 -10.35 10.75 20.36
CA TRP A 66 -11.78 10.78 20.05
C TRP A 66 -12.49 9.45 20.31
N THR A 67 -11.87 8.31 19.99
CA THR A 67 -12.49 6.98 20.17
C THR A 67 -12.52 6.53 21.64
N LYS A 68 -11.45 6.77 22.40
CA LYS A 68 -11.38 6.38 23.81
C LYS A 68 -12.02 7.42 24.73
N GLY A 69 -12.17 8.66 24.27
CA GLY A 69 -12.45 9.84 25.09
C GLY A 69 -11.21 10.25 25.90
N GLU A 70 -11.23 11.45 26.47
CA GLU A 70 -10.15 11.90 27.36
C GLU A 70 -9.88 10.86 28.47
N ALA A 71 -8.61 10.57 28.76
CA ALA A 71 -8.23 9.68 29.85
C ALA A 71 -8.44 10.37 31.21
N SER A 72 -9.69 10.58 31.59
CA SER A 72 -10.09 11.22 32.86
C SER A 72 -10.99 10.30 33.68
N PHE A 73 -11.02 10.49 35.00
CA PHE A 73 -11.94 9.79 35.91
C PHE A 73 -13.41 9.90 35.47
N ILE A 74 -13.77 11.02 34.85
CA ILE A 74 -15.11 11.27 34.28
C ILE A 74 -15.37 10.37 33.06
N ALA A 75 -14.37 10.09 32.23
CA ALA A 75 -14.50 9.18 31.09
C ALA A 75 -14.73 7.72 31.53
N TRP A 76 -14.12 7.29 32.64
CA TRP A 76 -14.40 5.98 33.26
C TRP A 76 -15.84 5.86 33.74
N LEU A 77 -16.36 6.89 34.43
CA LEU A 77 -17.78 6.94 34.84
C LEU A 77 -18.75 6.96 33.65
N ARG A 78 -18.32 7.48 32.49
CA ARG A 78 -19.08 7.51 31.24
C ARG A 78 -19.01 6.22 30.41
N ALA A 79 -18.14 5.28 30.73
CA ALA A 79 -17.94 4.08 29.91
C ALA A 79 -19.21 3.19 29.83
N PRO A 80 -19.95 2.94 30.93
CA PRO A 80 -21.17 2.14 30.88
C PRO A 80 -22.30 2.80 30.08
N SER A 81 -22.44 4.13 30.17
CA SER A 81 -23.46 4.88 29.41
C SER A 81 -23.12 4.95 27.92
N ARG A 82 -21.85 5.14 27.55
CA ARG A 82 -21.39 5.07 26.15
C ARG A 82 -21.65 3.70 25.52
N TRP A 83 -21.35 2.63 26.23
CA TRP A 83 -21.67 1.27 25.80
C TRP A 83 -23.18 1.08 25.57
N LEU A 84 -24.01 1.61 26.47
CA LEU A 84 -25.47 1.54 26.34
C LEU A 84 -25.97 2.34 25.14
N HIS A 85 -25.44 3.56 24.91
CA HIS A 85 -25.80 4.39 23.76
C HIS A 85 -25.36 3.77 22.42
N GLN A 86 -24.17 3.16 22.36
CA GLN A 86 -23.72 2.40 21.18
C GLN A 86 -24.66 1.23 20.87
N ARG A 87 -25.23 0.59 21.90
CA ARG A 87 -26.12 -0.56 21.75
C ARG A 87 -27.56 -0.16 21.39
N LEU A 88 -28.03 0.97 21.90
CA LEU A 88 -29.40 1.47 21.72
C LEU A 88 -29.58 2.36 20.49
N ASN A 89 -28.54 3.04 20.00
CA ASN A 89 -28.64 4.04 18.94
C ASN A 89 -27.88 3.64 17.66
N LYS A 90 -28.22 2.46 17.12
CA LYS A 90 -27.58 1.84 15.93
C LYS A 90 -27.74 2.60 14.61
N ASN A 91 -28.54 3.66 14.59
CA ASN A 91 -28.85 4.47 13.41
C ASN A 91 -28.16 5.84 13.43
N ASN A 92 -27.29 6.09 14.41
CA ASN A 92 -26.53 7.33 14.48
C ASN A 92 -25.19 7.17 13.76
N GLU A 93 -24.99 7.95 12.70
CA GLU A 93 -23.77 7.97 11.88
C GLU A 93 -22.50 8.12 12.72
N THR A 94 -22.49 9.03 13.69
CA THR A 94 -21.31 9.28 14.55
C THR A 94 -20.91 8.03 15.33
N VAL A 95 -21.89 7.27 15.80
CA VAL A 95 -21.69 6.06 16.59
C VAL A 95 -21.08 4.95 15.74
N GLU A 96 -21.61 4.78 14.53
CA GLU A 96 -21.11 3.80 13.58
C GLU A 96 -19.72 4.17 13.06
N LEU A 97 -19.47 5.45 12.78
CA LEU A 97 -18.15 5.94 12.39
C LEU A 97 -17.11 5.69 13.49
N GLN A 98 -17.44 6.04 14.75
CA GLN A 98 -16.55 5.81 15.88
C GLN A 98 -16.26 4.32 16.06
N ARG A 99 -17.25 3.45 15.88
CA ARG A 99 -17.07 1.99 15.92
C ARG A 99 -16.10 1.50 14.85
N ILE A 100 -16.26 1.93 13.61
CA ILE A 100 -15.39 1.53 12.50
C ILE A 100 -13.95 1.96 12.80
N VAL A 101 -13.75 3.23 13.15
CA VAL A 101 -12.42 3.76 13.49
C VAL A 101 -11.80 3.03 14.68
N THR A 102 -12.57 2.77 15.74
CA THR A 102 -12.08 2.02 16.92
C THR A 102 -11.60 0.63 16.52
N ARG A 103 -12.37 -0.08 15.69
CA ARG A 103 -12.00 -1.41 15.20
C ARG A 103 -10.72 -1.41 14.37
N LEU A 104 -10.55 -0.42 13.50
CA LEU A 104 -9.33 -0.28 12.71
C LEU A 104 -8.10 0.00 13.59
N LEU A 105 -8.24 0.86 14.60
CA LEU A 105 -7.18 1.13 15.58
C LEU A 105 -6.83 -0.14 16.40
N GLU A 106 -7.83 -0.91 16.83
CA GLU A 106 -7.61 -2.20 17.52
C GLU A 106 -6.86 -3.19 16.64
N MET A 107 -7.23 -3.32 15.36
CA MET A 107 -6.55 -4.21 14.42
C MET A 107 -5.09 -3.80 14.19
N ARG A 108 -4.84 -2.49 14.06
CA ARG A 108 -3.47 -1.98 14.00
C ARG A 108 -2.68 -2.35 15.25
N GLN A 109 -3.23 -2.08 16.44
CA GLN A 109 -2.56 -2.41 17.70
C GLN A 109 -2.26 -3.91 17.81
N LEU A 110 -3.20 -4.77 17.38
CA LEU A 110 -2.96 -6.22 17.34
C LEU A 110 -1.78 -6.58 16.42
N ALA A 111 -1.66 -5.93 15.27
CA ALA A 111 -0.52 -6.14 14.39
C ALA A 111 0.80 -5.64 15.00
N ASP A 112 0.79 -4.47 15.65
CA ASP A 112 1.93 -3.91 16.39
C ASP A 112 2.38 -4.86 17.53
N ASP A 113 1.43 -5.55 18.16
CA ASP A 113 1.65 -6.58 19.19
C ASP A 113 2.12 -7.94 18.63
N ASN A 114 2.51 -8.02 17.35
CA ASN A 114 2.84 -9.25 16.63
C ASN A 114 1.70 -10.30 16.56
N LYS A 115 0.44 -9.86 16.66
CA LYS A 115 -0.77 -10.69 16.52
C LYS A 115 -1.45 -10.45 15.17
N SER A 116 -0.66 -10.40 14.09
CA SER A 116 -1.12 -10.14 12.72
C SER A 116 -2.22 -11.11 12.25
N GLY A 117 -2.15 -12.39 12.63
CA GLY A 117 -3.20 -13.38 12.34
C GLY A 117 -4.54 -13.04 13.00
N THR A 118 -4.51 -12.57 14.25
CA THR A 118 -5.71 -12.11 14.97
C THR A 118 -6.26 -10.83 14.37
N ALA A 119 -5.39 -9.87 14.02
CA ALA A 119 -5.78 -8.64 13.34
C ALA A 119 -6.47 -8.95 12.00
N SER A 120 -5.90 -9.86 11.20
CA SER A 120 -6.46 -10.28 9.91
C SER A 120 -7.81 -10.96 10.07
N LYS A 121 -7.98 -11.82 11.07
CA LYS A 121 -9.27 -12.44 11.36
C LYS A 121 -10.32 -11.40 11.77
N ALA A 122 -9.97 -10.47 12.65
CA ALA A 122 -10.87 -9.40 13.07
C ALA A 122 -11.29 -8.51 11.89
N PHE A 123 -10.37 -8.28 10.94
CA PHE A 123 -10.69 -7.55 9.72
C PHE A 123 -11.72 -8.29 8.86
N LEU A 124 -11.52 -9.59 8.59
CA LEU A 124 -12.49 -10.43 7.85
C LEU A 124 -13.89 -10.41 8.49
N ASP A 125 -13.95 -10.47 9.82
CA ASP A 125 -15.21 -10.41 10.56
C ASP A 125 -15.93 -9.05 10.36
N GLU A 126 -15.17 -7.94 10.36
CA GLU A 126 -15.74 -6.62 10.06
C GLU A 126 -16.11 -6.45 8.58
N GLU A 127 -15.34 -7.01 7.64
CA GLU A 127 -15.70 -7.00 6.20
C GLU A 127 -17.06 -7.67 5.96
N TYR A 128 -17.28 -8.84 6.56
CA TYR A 128 -18.57 -9.54 6.49
C TYR A 128 -19.70 -8.66 7.03
N ARG A 129 -19.46 -8.03 8.19
CA ARG A 129 -20.43 -7.12 8.80
C ARG A 129 -20.70 -5.89 7.94
N TRP A 130 -19.70 -5.34 7.27
CA TRP A 130 -19.86 -4.20 6.38
C TRP A 130 -20.73 -4.55 5.18
N LYS A 131 -20.48 -5.70 4.54
CA LYS A 131 -21.30 -6.22 3.44
C LYS A 131 -22.76 -6.35 3.87
N GLU A 132 -23.01 -7.05 4.98
CA GLU A 132 -24.37 -7.25 5.50
C GLU A 132 -25.07 -5.92 5.85
N ARG A 133 -24.34 -4.93 6.36
CA ARG A 133 -24.90 -3.62 6.74
C ARG A 133 -25.19 -2.74 5.53
N ILE A 134 -24.34 -2.75 4.51
CA ILE A 134 -24.58 -2.01 3.26
C ILE A 134 -25.87 -2.50 2.59
N GLU A 135 -26.09 -3.81 2.57
CA GLU A 135 -27.31 -4.40 1.99
C GLU A 135 -28.59 -3.96 2.74
N LYS A 136 -28.49 -3.72 4.05
CA LYS A 136 -29.63 -3.38 4.91
C LYS A 136 -29.89 -1.88 5.03
N ASP A 137 -28.84 -1.06 4.92
CA ASP A 137 -28.94 0.39 5.10
C ASP A 137 -28.00 1.12 4.12
N ALA A 138 -28.60 1.72 3.09
CA ALA A 138 -27.86 2.49 2.09
C ALA A 138 -27.08 3.67 2.71
N ARG A 139 -27.56 4.26 3.82
CA ARG A 139 -26.88 5.38 4.50
C ARG A 139 -25.60 4.93 5.20
N TYR A 140 -25.52 3.64 5.57
CA TYR A 140 -24.31 3.07 6.16
C TYR A 140 -23.12 3.12 5.18
N LYS A 141 -23.37 3.07 3.87
CA LYS A 141 -22.31 3.15 2.85
C LYS A 141 -21.48 4.42 3.01
N ASP A 142 -22.11 5.58 3.20
CA ASP A 142 -21.37 6.84 3.36
C ASP A 142 -20.60 6.91 4.67
N THR A 143 -21.20 6.43 5.77
CA THR A 143 -20.51 6.32 7.06
C THR A 143 -19.28 5.41 6.97
N LEU A 144 -19.41 4.27 6.28
CA LEU A 144 -18.30 3.35 6.08
C LEU A 144 -17.19 4.00 5.27
N ARG A 145 -17.53 4.71 4.19
CA ARG A 145 -16.54 5.43 3.38
C ARG A 145 -15.74 6.42 4.20
N LYS A 146 -16.40 7.25 5.02
CA LYS A 146 -15.71 8.16 5.96
C LYS A 146 -14.76 7.40 6.89
N GLY A 147 -15.20 6.25 7.41
CA GLY A 147 -14.37 5.38 8.23
C GLY A 147 -13.16 4.80 7.50
N LEU A 148 -13.31 4.40 6.24
CA LEU A 148 -12.22 3.87 5.40
C LEU A 148 -11.21 4.95 4.98
N TYR A 149 -11.66 6.19 4.82
CA TYR A 149 -10.80 7.35 4.59
C TYR A 149 -9.95 7.68 5.83
N LEU A 150 -10.55 7.67 7.03
CA LEU A 150 -9.78 7.74 8.26
C LEU A 150 -8.85 6.52 8.40
N GLY A 151 -9.30 5.36 7.94
CA GLY A 151 -8.50 4.14 7.84
C GLY A 151 -7.22 4.32 7.02
N TYR A 152 -7.22 5.11 5.94
CA TYR A 152 -5.99 5.41 5.22
C TYR A 152 -4.93 6.03 6.14
N TRP A 153 -5.30 7.04 6.92
CA TRP A 153 -4.39 7.68 7.87
C TRP A 153 -3.96 6.76 9.01
N ILE A 154 -4.83 5.82 9.42
CA ILE A 154 -4.47 4.80 10.41
C ILE A 154 -3.42 3.83 9.85
N PHE A 155 -3.27 3.63 8.54
CA PHE A 155 -2.31 2.67 7.99
C PHE A 155 -1.30 3.28 7.01
N ALA A 156 -1.22 4.61 6.91
CA ALA A 156 -0.41 5.30 5.91
C ALA A 156 1.11 5.08 6.08
N ASP A 157 1.57 4.88 7.31
CA ASP A 157 2.98 4.69 7.69
C ASP A 157 3.42 3.21 7.68
N ILE A 158 2.53 2.29 7.29
CA ILE A 158 2.77 0.85 7.32
C ILE A 158 3.51 0.40 6.05
N ASP A 159 4.64 -0.29 6.24
CA ASP A 159 5.46 -0.91 5.19
C ASP A 159 5.00 -2.33 4.83
N ASP A 160 5.65 -2.92 3.83
CA ASP A 160 5.36 -4.25 3.28
C ASP A 160 5.64 -5.43 4.22
N ARG A 161 6.45 -5.22 5.26
CA ARG A 161 6.85 -6.24 6.24
C ARG A 161 6.01 -6.19 7.51
N HIS A 162 5.29 -5.09 7.71
CA HIS A 162 4.45 -4.91 8.88
C HIS A 162 3.26 -5.90 8.89
N GLY A 163 2.90 -6.40 10.07
CA GLY A 163 1.83 -7.40 10.24
C GLY A 163 0.43 -6.94 9.82
N SER A 164 0.23 -5.63 9.61
CA SER A 164 -1.03 -5.04 9.11
C SER A 164 -1.00 -4.63 7.64
N TYR A 165 0.09 -4.90 6.92
CA TYR A 165 0.22 -4.53 5.52
C TYR A 165 -0.92 -5.09 4.66
N ARG A 166 -1.33 -6.33 4.91
CA ARG A 166 -2.48 -6.93 4.21
C ARG A 166 -3.78 -6.19 4.48
N ILE A 167 -4.00 -5.71 5.71
CA ILE A 167 -5.18 -4.92 6.07
C ILE A 167 -5.16 -3.58 5.34
N LYS A 168 -3.99 -2.93 5.25
CA LYS A 168 -3.80 -1.70 4.46
C LYS A 168 -4.24 -1.91 3.00
N GLN A 169 -3.80 -3.00 2.38
CA GLN A 169 -4.18 -3.35 1.00
C GLN A 169 -5.70 -3.57 0.87
N GLN A 170 -6.30 -4.37 1.74
CA GLN A 170 -7.74 -4.62 1.68
C GLN A 170 -8.56 -3.33 1.90
N LEU A 171 -8.08 -2.41 2.74
CA LEU A 171 -8.69 -1.09 2.91
C LEU A 171 -8.59 -0.22 1.65
N GLU A 172 -7.50 -0.31 0.88
CA GLU A 172 -7.38 0.34 -0.45
C GLU A 172 -8.46 -0.19 -1.41
N ASP A 173 -8.63 -1.51 -1.48
CA ASP A 173 -9.62 -2.16 -2.36
C ASP A 173 -11.06 -1.78 -1.96
N TRP A 174 -11.35 -1.72 -0.66
CA TRP A 174 -12.66 -1.29 -0.16
C TRP A 174 -12.97 0.16 -0.51
N ARG A 175 -11.99 1.07 -0.40
CA ARG A 175 -12.18 2.47 -0.80
C ARG A 175 -12.51 2.57 -2.29
N LEU A 176 -11.80 1.84 -3.14
CA LEU A 176 -12.06 1.81 -4.58
C LEU A 176 -13.46 1.27 -4.88
N THR A 177 -13.84 0.15 -4.26
CA THR A 177 -15.16 -0.49 -4.42
C THR A 177 -16.30 0.44 -4.02
N LEU A 178 -16.09 1.28 -3.01
CA LEU A 178 -17.10 2.19 -2.48
C LEU A 178 -17.03 3.62 -3.05
N SER A 179 -16.16 3.89 -4.02
CA SER A 179 -16.07 5.20 -4.67
C SER A 179 -17.42 5.68 -5.23
N ARG A 180 -17.68 7.01 -5.22
CA ARG A 180 -18.92 7.59 -5.79
C ARG A 180 -18.92 7.55 -7.31
N ASP A 181 -17.76 7.84 -7.89
CA ASP A 181 -17.62 8.05 -9.33
C ASP A 181 -16.18 7.72 -9.80
N GLU A 182 -16.01 7.78 -11.12
CA GLU A 182 -14.73 7.49 -11.81
C GLU A 182 -13.62 8.47 -11.40
N THR A 183 -13.97 9.71 -11.00
CA THR A 183 -12.99 10.73 -10.59
C THR A 183 -12.47 10.46 -9.19
N GLU A 184 -13.35 10.08 -8.25
CA GLU A 184 -12.96 9.62 -6.92
C GLU A 184 -12.13 8.33 -7.00
N SER A 185 -12.54 7.38 -7.84
CA SER A 185 -11.76 6.16 -8.09
C SER A 185 -10.36 6.48 -8.62
N LEU A 186 -10.23 7.45 -9.52
CA LEU A 186 -8.94 7.91 -10.02
C LEU A 186 -8.08 8.55 -8.90
N ALA A 187 -8.67 9.39 -8.05
CA ALA A 187 -7.97 9.99 -6.91
C ALA A 187 -7.45 8.94 -5.92
N LEU A 188 -8.27 7.92 -5.62
CA LEU A 188 -7.88 6.80 -4.77
C LEU A 188 -6.76 5.95 -5.40
N ARG A 189 -6.77 5.76 -6.72
CA ARG A 189 -5.67 5.08 -7.42
C ARG A 189 -4.38 5.88 -7.36
N LEU A 190 -4.43 7.20 -7.55
CA LEU A 190 -3.26 8.07 -7.34
C LEU A 190 -2.71 7.97 -5.91
N LEU A 191 -3.59 7.90 -4.90
CA LEU A 191 -3.21 7.71 -3.51
C LEU A 191 -2.53 6.36 -3.27
N SER A 192 -3.04 5.27 -3.86
CA SER A 192 -2.41 3.95 -3.77
C SER A 192 -1.04 3.96 -4.46
N LEU A 193 -0.91 4.56 -5.65
CA LEU A 193 0.38 4.68 -6.35
C LEU A 193 1.39 5.50 -5.56
N HIS A 194 0.93 6.56 -4.88
CA HIS A 194 1.77 7.30 -3.95
C HIS A 194 2.26 6.43 -2.79
N SER A 195 1.38 5.60 -2.20
CA SER A 195 1.76 4.63 -1.17
C SER A 195 2.83 3.65 -1.68
N ARG A 196 2.67 3.10 -2.89
CA ARG A 196 3.67 2.19 -3.51
C ARG A 196 5.01 2.87 -3.75
N MET A 197 5.00 4.15 -4.13
CA MET A 197 6.23 4.93 -4.28
C MET A 197 6.94 5.13 -2.93
N ASN A 198 6.21 5.34 -1.85
CA ASN A 198 6.81 5.45 -0.51
C ASN A 198 7.35 4.10 -0.01
N GLU A 199 6.66 2.99 -0.29
CA GLU A 199 7.17 1.64 -0.02
C GLU A 199 8.49 1.40 -0.79
N SER A 200 8.57 1.83 -2.06
CA SER A 200 9.81 1.78 -2.84
C SER A 200 10.95 2.58 -2.19
N ARG A 201 10.66 3.79 -1.69
CA ARG A 201 11.65 4.62 -0.99
C ARG A 201 12.15 3.96 0.29
N GLN A 202 11.24 3.42 1.10
CA GLN A 202 11.60 2.70 2.33
C GLN A 202 12.43 1.45 2.04
N ALA A 203 12.07 0.69 1.00
CA ALA A 203 12.85 -0.46 0.55
C ALA A 203 14.26 -0.05 0.13
N LEU A 204 14.40 1.06 -0.61
CA LEU A 204 15.69 1.62 -0.99
C LEU A 204 16.54 2.04 0.23
N GLU A 205 15.95 2.74 1.20
CA GLU A 205 16.61 3.13 2.46
C GLU A 205 17.11 1.91 3.24
N GLN A 206 16.38 0.80 3.16
CA GLN A 206 16.74 -0.48 3.77
C GLN A 206 17.68 -1.33 2.89
N LYS A 207 18.21 -0.77 1.79
CA LYS A 207 19.09 -1.45 0.82
C LYS A 207 18.47 -2.67 0.14
N ARG A 208 17.14 -2.67 0.00
CA ARG A 208 16.35 -3.73 -0.66
C ARG A 208 16.08 -3.34 -2.11
N TYR A 209 17.12 -3.29 -2.93
CA TYR A 209 17.06 -2.66 -4.26
C TYR A 209 16.09 -3.34 -5.24
N GLU A 210 16.00 -4.67 -5.22
CA GLU A 210 15.07 -5.39 -6.09
C GLU A 210 13.61 -5.06 -5.77
N GLU A 211 13.27 -5.02 -4.48
CA GLU A 211 11.92 -4.69 -4.00
C GLU A 211 11.61 -3.21 -4.25
N ALA A 212 12.59 -2.33 -4.04
CA ALA A 212 12.50 -0.92 -4.38
C ALA A 212 12.23 -0.71 -5.88
N ALA A 213 13.00 -1.38 -6.74
CA ALA A 213 12.85 -1.32 -8.19
C ALA A 213 11.48 -1.84 -8.64
N LEU A 214 11.03 -2.96 -8.06
CA LEU A 214 9.73 -3.53 -8.34
C LEU A 214 8.60 -2.55 -7.99
N ALA A 215 8.58 -2.01 -6.77
CA ALA A 215 7.57 -1.07 -6.33
C ALA A 215 7.57 0.24 -7.16
N ALA A 216 8.75 0.76 -7.54
CA ALA A 216 8.85 1.92 -8.43
C ALA A 216 8.32 1.61 -9.84
N SER A 217 8.61 0.43 -10.39
CA SER A 217 8.14 0.02 -11.72
C SER A 217 6.62 -0.12 -11.78
N VAL A 218 6.00 -0.73 -10.76
CA VAL A 218 4.54 -0.85 -10.64
C VAL A 218 3.90 0.52 -10.52
N SER A 219 4.51 1.42 -9.73
CA SER A 219 4.04 2.80 -9.58
C SER A 219 4.06 3.54 -10.92
N LEU A 220 5.14 3.42 -11.70
CA LEU A 220 5.25 4.08 -13.01
C LEU A 220 4.24 3.56 -14.02
N GLN A 221 4.05 2.24 -14.09
CA GLN A 221 3.03 1.64 -14.97
C GLN A 221 1.63 2.10 -14.57
N GLY A 222 1.31 2.08 -13.28
CA GLY A 222 0.03 2.57 -12.78
C GLY A 222 -0.20 4.05 -13.08
N LEU A 223 0.84 4.88 -13.01
CA LEU A 223 0.77 6.29 -13.42
C LEU A 223 0.50 6.45 -14.92
N ASN A 224 1.06 5.60 -15.78
CA ASN A 224 0.73 5.62 -17.21
C ASN A 224 -0.74 5.24 -17.45
N ASN A 225 -1.26 4.25 -16.72
CA ASN A 225 -2.68 3.87 -16.82
C ASN A 225 -3.59 5.00 -16.34
N VAL A 226 -3.24 5.65 -15.22
CA VAL A 226 -3.95 6.82 -14.71
C VAL A 226 -3.94 7.96 -15.73
N ALA A 227 -2.85 8.18 -16.46
CA ALA A 227 -2.80 9.20 -17.51
C ALA A 227 -3.84 8.95 -18.62
N ASN A 228 -3.96 7.70 -19.06
CA ASN A 228 -4.96 7.32 -20.06
C ASN A 228 -6.39 7.56 -19.56
N ASP A 229 -6.66 7.24 -18.30
CA ASP A 229 -7.96 7.45 -17.67
C ASP A 229 -8.26 8.95 -17.46
N MET A 230 -7.24 9.74 -17.11
CA MET A 230 -7.35 11.20 -17.04
C MET A 230 -7.76 11.80 -18.38
N ASP A 231 -7.20 11.32 -19.49
CA ASP A 231 -7.57 11.80 -20.82
C ASP A 231 -9.02 11.44 -21.18
N GLN A 232 -9.53 10.28 -20.75
CA GLN A 232 -10.93 9.89 -20.92
C GLN A 232 -11.89 10.72 -20.08
N LEU A 233 -11.49 11.10 -18.86
CA LEU A 233 -12.30 11.87 -17.93
C LEU A 233 -12.23 13.38 -18.17
N ARG A 234 -11.16 13.88 -18.80
CA ARG A 234 -10.91 15.31 -19.05
C ARG A 234 -12.10 16.08 -19.63
N PRO A 235 -12.89 15.56 -20.60
CA PRO A 235 -14.04 16.28 -21.14
C PRO A 235 -15.15 16.55 -20.11
N ARG A 236 -15.18 15.80 -18.99
CA ARG A 236 -16.18 15.92 -17.92
C ARG A 236 -15.69 16.77 -16.75
N TRP A 237 -14.42 17.19 -16.77
CA TRP A 237 -13.80 17.94 -15.68
C TRP A 237 -13.86 19.45 -15.92
N THR A 238 -13.93 20.19 -14.81
CA THR A 238 -13.61 21.61 -14.82
C THR A 238 -12.10 21.81 -15.04
N GLU A 239 -11.72 23.00 -15.50
CA GLU A 239 -10.30 23.37 -15.69
C GLU A 239 -9.50 23.22 -14.40
N SER A 240 -10.09 23.60 -13.26
CA SER A 240 -9.47 23.45 -11.94
C SER A 240 -9.21 21.98 -11.59
N GLN A 241 -10.20 21.09 -11.78
CA GLN A 241 -10.02 19.66 -11.53
C GLN A 241 -8.92 19.09 -12.44
N ALA A 242 -8.94 19.40 -13.74
CA ALA A 242 -7.93 18.93 -14.68
C ALA A 242 -6.52 19.40 -14.29
N SER A 243 -6.36 20.64 -13.81
CA SER A 243 -5.08 21.17 -13.33
C SER A 243 -4.59 20.40 -12.10
N VAL A 244 -5.44 20.22 -11.08
CA VAL A 244 -5.07 19.54 -9.84
C VAL A 244 -4.61 18.10 -10.10
N PHE A 245 -5.40 17.32 -10.85
CA PHE A 245 -5.02 15.96 -11.20
C PHE A 245 -3.75 15.92 -12.06
N GLY A 246 -3.60 16.84 -13.01
CA GLY A 246 -2.41 17.00 -13.86
C GLY A 246 -1.14 17.25 -13.06
N GLU A 247 -1.20 18.19 -12.11
CA GLU A 247 -0.08 18.56 -11.25
C GLU A 247 0.34 17.40 -10.33
N ILE A 248 -0.63 16.75 -9.68
CA ILE A 248 -0.37 15.59 -8.82
C ILE A 248 0.27 14.46 -9.61
N TRP A 249 -0.32 14.10 -10.75
CA TRP A 249 0.19 13.04 -11.59
C TRP A 249 1.61 13.34 -12.08
N SER A 250 1.85 14.57 -12.57
CA SER A 250 3.16 15.01 -13.05
C SER A 250 4.21 14.91 -11.95
N LYS A 251 3.88 15.38 -10.74
CA LYS A 251 4.74 15.29 -9.56
C LYS A 251 5.05 13.85 -9.17
N LEU A 252 4.04 12.98 -9.10
CA LEU A 252 4.25 11.56 -8.76
C LEU A 252 5.09 10.85 -9.82
N ARG A 253 4.86 11.15 -11.09
CA ARG A 253 5.61 10.59 -12.21
C ARG A 253 7.07 11.03 -12.18
N SER A 254 7.33 12.32 -12.00
CA SER A 254 8.70 12.84 -11.92
C SER A 254 9.44 12.22 -10.74
N GLN A 255 8.80 12.15 -9.57
CA GLN A 255 9.37 11.52 -8.37
C GLN A 255 9.65 10.03 -8.58
N THR A 256 8.76 9.30 -9.24
CA THR A 256 8.95 7.88 -9.52
C THR A 256 10.11 7.64 -10.48
N LEU A 257 10.27 8.47 -11.51
CA LEU A 257 11.39 8.40 -12.46
C LEU A 257 12.72 8.67 -11.75
N THR A 258 12.80 9.75 -10.96
CA THR A 258 14.00 10.04 -10.15
C THR A 258 14.32 8.89 -9.20
N LEU A 259 13.31 8.28 -8.58
CA LEU A 259 13.51 7.13 -7.70
C LEU A 259 14.07 5.92 -8.45
N GLN A 260 13.61 5.63 -9.67
CA GLN A 260 14.18 4.57 -10.51
C GLN A 260 15.65 4.81 -10.87
N GLU A 261 16.00 6.06 -11.19
CA GLU A 261 17.39 6.45 -11.47
C GLU A 261 18.28 6.21 -10.24
N ILE A 262 17.84 6.64 -9.06
CA ILE A 262 18.58 6.44 -7.80
C ILE A 262 18.73 4.95 -7.50
N ILE A 263 17.67 4.14 -7.65
CA ILE A 263 17.74 2.68 -7.43
C ILE A 263 18.71 2.02 -8.40
N THR A 264 18.72 2.44 -9.67
CA THR A 264 19.61 1.89 -10.70
C THR A 264 21.07 2.19 -10.38
N LEU A 265 21.38 3.44 -9.97
CA LEU A 265 22.73 3.83 -9.55
C LEU A 265 23.16 3.06 -8.30
N ALA A 266 22.30 3.00 -7.28
CA ALA A 266 22.61 2.30 -6.03
C ALA A 266 22.79 0.78 -6.21
N SER A 267 22.08 0.17 -7.17
CA SER A 267 22.26 -1.25 -7.51
C SER A 267 23.61 -1.49 -8.18
N ARG A 268 24.04 -0.58 -9.06
CA ARG A 268 25.33 -0.67 -9.77
C ARG A 268 26.53 -0.49 -8.82
N ASP A 269 26.45 0.42 -7.86
CA ASP A 269 27.52 0.63 -6.87
C ASP A 269 27.78 -0.60 -6.01
N ILE A 270 26.81 -1.50 -5.86
CA ILE A 270 26.98 -2.79 -5.17
C ILE A 270 27.67 -3.81 -6.06
N GLU A 271 27.31 -3.88 -7.34
CA GLU A 271 27.99 -4.74 -8.29
C GLU A 271 29.48 -4.36 -8.38
N ASP A 272 29.79 -3.06 -8.36
CA ASP A 272 31.17 -2.56 -8.39
C ASP A 272 31.91 -2.74 -7.04
N ASN A 273 31.25 -2.49 -5.90
CA ASN A 273 31.83 -2.73 -4.57
C ASN A 273 31.92 -4.21 -4.17
N SER A 274 31.22 -5.12 -4.85
CA SER A 274 31.38 -6.57 -4.64
C SER A 274 32.69 -7.10 -5.24
N ILE A 275 33.39 -6.30 -6.03
CA ILE A 275 34.71 -6.61 -6.61
C ILE A 275 35.86 -5.97 -5.80
N VAL A 276 35.59 -4.98 -4.94
CA VAL A 276 36.63 -4.34 -4.12
C VAL A 276 36.11 -4.05 -2.71
N GLY A 277 36.48 -4.89 -1.74
CA GLY A 277 36.24 -4.60 -0.34
C GLY A 277 37.13 -3.46 0.15
N VAL A 278 36.58 -2.26 0.39
CA VAL A 278 37.18 -1.25 1.29
C VAL A 278 36.09 -0.44 2.00
N SER A 279 36.27 -0.28 3.32
CA SER A 279 35.46 0.45 4.30
C SER A 279 34.97 1.83 3.87
N MET A 280 33.71 2.15 4.18
CA MET A 280 33.21 3.52 4.24
C MET A 280 33.08 3.98 5.70
N THR A 281 33.89 4.95 6.10
CA THR A 281 33.66 5.82 7.25
C THR A 281 32.71 6.95 6.82
N THR A 282 31.66 7.15 7.61
CA THR A 282 30.68 8.24 7.47
C THR A 282 31.30 9.59 7.83
N SER A 283 31.00 10.64 7.06
CA SER A 283 30.94 12.01 7.57
C SER A 283 29.90 12.86 6.83
N THR A 284 29.18 13.62 7.63
CA THR A 284 28.05 14.52 7.33
C THR A 284 28.50 15.86 6.74
N VAL A 285 27.72 16.33 5.75
CA VAL A 285 27.27 17.70 5.43
C VAL A 285 28.21 18.88 5.75
N ASP A 286 28.71 19.57 4.71
CA ASP A 286 28.42 21.00 4.46
C ASP A 286 29.01 21.48 3.10
N GLY A 287 28.20 22.23 2.33
CA GLY A 287 28.64 23.27 1.39
C GLY A 287 29.43 22.90 0.11
N THR A 288 28.85 23.26 -1.04
CA THR A 288 29.52 23.53 -2.35
C THR A 288 30.06 22.33 -3.14
N LEU A 289 29.42 22.02 -4.27
CA LEU A 289 29.94 21.13 -5.31
C LEU A 289 31.09 21.82 -6.06
N THR A 290 32.33 21.51 -5.68
CA THR A 290 33.50 21.67 -6.54
C THR A 290 33.97 20.29 -6.99
N VAL A 291 33.86 20.03 -8.30
CA VAL A 291 34.46 18.86 -8.95
C VAL A 291 35.98 19.06 -8.98
N SER A 292 36.71 18.29 -8.18
CA SER A 292 38.17 18.18 -8.28
C SER A 292 38.52 16.86 -8.94
N SER A 293 38.96 16.95 -10.20
CA SER A 293 39.67 15.88 -10.89
C SER A 293 41.06 15.71 -10.26
N THR A 294 41.33 14.55 -9.66
CA THR A 294 42.70 14.16 -9.30
C THR A 294 43.14 12.98 -10.16
N THR A 295 43.91 13.31 -11.20
CA THR A 295 44.87 12.40 -11.83
C THR A 295 45.76 11.78 -10.76
N SER A 296 45.80 10.45 -10.69
CA SER A 296 46.79 9.73 -9.89
C SER A 296 47.50 8.70 -10.75
N THR A 297 48.80 8.66 -10.54
CA THR A 297 49.89 8.21 -11.41
C THR A 297 50.05 6.69 -11.46
N LEU A 298 50.39 6.22 -12.66
CA LEU A 298 50.87 4.89 -13.04
C LEU A 298 51.93 4.32 -12.07
N PRO A 299 51.90 2.99 -11.81
CA PRO A 299 53.12 2.23 -11.77
C PRO A 299 53.11 1.08 -12.79
N THR A 300 54.12 1.15 -13.66
CA THR A 300 54.90 0.09 -14.30
C THR A 300 54.35 -1.33 -14.37
N VAL A 301 54.10 -1.74 -15.62
CA VAL A 301 53.91 -3.11 -16.10
C VAL A 301 55.09 -4.01 -15.69
N VAL A 302 54.78 -5.14 -15.05
CA VAL A 302 55.56 -6.36 -15.15
C VAL A 302 54.64 -7.45 -15.70
N THR A 303 54.98 -7.92 -16.89
CA THR A 303 54.40 -9.04 -17.63
C THR A 303 54.23 -10.28 -16.75
N SER A 304 52.99 -10.74 -16.59
CA SER A 304 52.68 -12.11 -16.21
C SER A 304 51.59 -12.65 -17.14
N THR A 305 51.93 -13.76 -17.75
CA THR A 305 51.19 -14.62 -18.69
C THR A 305 49.66 -14.58 -18.61
N ALA A 306 49.04 -14.48 -19.78
CA ALA A 306 47.60 -14.66 -20.00
C ALA A 306 47.09 -15.93 -19.29
N PRO A 307 46.09 -15.84 -18.40
CA PRO A 307 45.36 -17.03 -17.99
C PRO A 307 44.48 -17.47 -19.16
N THR A 308 44.76 -18.70 -19.59
CA THR A 308 43.99 -19.52 -20.51
C THR A 308 42.49 -19.32 -20.32
N ALA A 309 41.79 -19.03 -21.42
CA ALA A 309 40.33 -18.99 -21.45
C ALA A 309 39.78 -20.29 -20.82
N PRO A 310 38.88 -20.22 -19.82
CA PRO A 310 38.20 -21.42 -19.38
C PRO A 310 37.42 -21.98 -20.56
N THR A 311 37.74 -23.22 -20.93
CA THR A 311 37.01 -24.03 -21.89
C THR A 311 35.51 -23.90 -21.58
N SER A 312 34.74 -23.27 -22.47
CA SER A 312 33.28 -23.25 -22.38
C SER A 312 32.77 -24.69 -22.45
N THR A 313 32.55 -25.29 -21.29
CA THR A 313 31.61 -26.40 -21.16
C THR A 313 30.26 -25.84 -21.52
N THR A 314 29.67 -26.33 -22.60
CA THR A 314 28.31 -26.00 -23.02
C THR A 314 27.35 -26.43 -21.92
N THR A 315 27.02 -25.52 -21.01
CA THR A 315 26.06 -25.71 -19.93
C THR A 315 24.67 -25.80 -20.55
N THR A 316 24.01 -26.93 -20.33
CA THR A 316 22.71 -27.21 -20.96
C THR A 316 21.56 -26.78 -20.05
N ILE A 317 20.59 -26.06 -20.61
CA ILE A 317 19.39 -25.63 -19.86
C ILE A 317 18.55 -26.85 -19.51
N THR A 318 18.35 -27.08 -18.21
CA THR A 318 17.61 -28.24 -17.70
C THR A 318 16.10 -27.97 -17.61
N ARG A 319 15.68 -26.77 -17.16
CA ARG A 319 14.27 -26.40 -17.06
C ARG A 319 14.03 -24.88 -16.99
N ILE A 320 12.82 -24.46 -17.32
CA ILE A 320 12.35 -23.08 -17.11
C ILE A 320 11.40 -23.02 -15.93
N SER A 321 11.68 -22.11 -14.99
CA SER A 321 10.82 -21.83 -13.84
C SER A 321 10.13 -20.48 -14.05
N VAL A 322 8.80 -20.46 -14.01
CA VAL A 322 8.00 -19.23 -14.06
C VAL A 322 7.55 -18.88 -12.65
N ILE A 323 7.85 -17.67 -12.20
CA ILE A 323 7.54 -17.19 -10.85
C ILE A 323 6.69 -15.92 -10.97
N PRO A 324 5.40 -15.97 -10.59
CA PRO A 324 4.57 -14.78 -10.52
C PRO A 324 4.89 -13.98 -9.25
N SER A 325 4.71 -12.67 -9.28
CA SER A 325 4.89 -11.81 -8.11
C SER A 325 3.86 -12.08 -7.00
N SER A 326 2.74 -12.72 -7.34
CA SER A 326 1.79 -13.30 -6.40
C SER A 326 1.09 -14.49 -7.04
N THR A 327 0.80 -15.52 -6.26
CA THR A 327 -0.04 -16.66 -6.69
C THR A 327 -1.53 -16.41 -6.42
N GLY A 328 -1.87 -15.38 -5.64
CA GLY A 328 -3.23 -14.94 -5.36
C GLY A 328 -3.46 -13.52 -5.89
N LEU A 329 -4.49 -13.37 -6.71
CA LEU A 329 -4.85 -12.14 -7.42
C LEU A 329 -6.30 -11.79 -7.12
N SER A 330 -6.65 -10.51 -7.11
CA SER A 330 -8.06 -10.07 -7.15
C SER A 330 -8.42 -9.60 -8.56
N PHE A 331 -9.72 -9.53 -8.87
CA PHE A 331 -10.19 -9.02 -10.17
C PHE A 331 -9.60 -7.63 -10.48
N GLY A 332 -9.13 -7.44 -11.71
CA GLY A 332 -8.51 -6.18 -12.16
C GLY A 332 -7.07 -5.96 -11.70
N GLN A 333 -6.52 -6.83 -10.84
CA GLN A 333 -5.13 -6.71 -10.42
C GLN A 333 -4.16 -7.23 -11.48
N THR A 334 -3.00 -6.58 -11.56
CA THR A 334 -1.90 -6.95 -12.44
C THR A 334 -0.74 -7.48 -11.62
N ILE A 335 -0.23 -8.66 -11.96
CA ILE A 335 1.03 -9.20 -11.43
C ILE A 335 2.11 -9.20 -12.50
N SER A 336 3.37 -9.21 -12.06
CA SER A 336 4.50 -9.47 -12.96
C SER A 336 4.87 -10.96 -12.94
N LEU A 337 5.44 -11.40 -14.04
CA LEU A 337 5.90 -12.76 -14.30
C LEU A 337 7.40 -12.69 -14.55
N ARG A 338 8.16 -13.53 -13.86
CA ARG A 338 9.58 -13.74 -14.16
C ARG A 338 9.82 -15.16 -14.61
N ALA A 339 10.70 -15.33 -15.59
CA ALA A 339 11.13 -16.62 -16.08
C ALA A 339 12.63 -16.80 -15.84
N TYR A 340 13.00 -17.92 -15.21
CA TYR A 340 14.38 -18.27 -14.94
C TYR A 340 14.76 -19.56 -15.68
N ALA A 341 15.87 -19.54 -16.41
CA ALA A 341 16.52 -20.74 -16.88
C ALA A 341 17.34 -21.34 -15.73
N ILE A 342 17.17 -22.64 -15.51
CA ILE A 342 17.97 -23.42 -14.57
C ILE A 342 18.87 -24.33 -15.41
N ARG A 343 20.18 -24.10 -15.32
CA ARG A 343 21.20 -24.89 -16.00
C ARG A 343 21.52 -26.17 -15.20
N ASP A 344 22.23 -27.08 -15.85
CA ASP A 344 22.70 -28.37 -15.30
C ASP A 344 23.64 -28.21 -14.08
N ASP A 345 24.37 -27.11 -14.00
CA ASP A 345 25.17 -26.70 -12.83
C ASP A 345 24.33 -26.10 -11.68
N GLY A 346 23.02 -25.94 -11.88
CA GLY A 346 22.09 -25.35 -10.92
C GLY A 346 22.06 -23.82 -10.92
N GLU A 347 22.85 -23.16 -11.77
CA GLU A 347 22.85 -21.71 -11.94
C GLU A 347 21.48 -21.24 -12.47
N ARG A 348 21.02 -20.09 -11.95
CA ARG A 348 19.76 -19.46 -12.34
C ARG A 348 20.05 -18.19 -13.12
N SER A 349 19.52 -18.10 -14.34
CA SER A 349 19.62 -16.91 -15.18
C SER A 349 18.23 -16.35 -15.47
N ASP A 350 18.04 -15.05 -15.26
CA ASP A 350 16.78 -14.37 -15.63
C ASP A 350 16.70 -14.24 -17.15
N ILE A 351 15.67 -14.84 -17.73
CA ILE A 351 15.42 -14.90 -19.17
C ILE A 351 14.07 -14.28 -19.54
N THR A 352 13.49 -13.50 -18.63
CA THR A 352 12.12 -12.97 -18.75
C THR A 352 11.87 -12.24 -20.08
N THR A 353 12.84 -11.47 -20.57
CA THR A 353 12.76 -10.72 -21.82
C THR A 353 12.83 -11.59 -23.08
N GLN A 354 13.29 -12.84 -22.96
CA GLN A 354 13.42 -13.83 -24.04
C GLN A 354 12.20 -14.76 -24.11
N CYS A 355 11.22 -14.55 -23.24
CA CYS A 355 10.02 -15.37 -23.11
C CYS A 355 8.78 -14.64 -23.62
N ARG A 356 7.87 -15.41 -24.24
CA ARG A 356 6.51 -14.99 -24.55
C ARG A 356 5.55 -15.70 -23.61
N PHE A 357 4.76 -14.93 -22.87
CA PHE A 357 3.79 -15.44 -21.92
C PHE A 357 2.40 -15.57 -22.55
N SER A 358 1.65 -16.57 -22.11
CA SER A 358 0.26 -16.84 -22.52
C SER A 358 -0.52 -17.38 -21.32
N SER A 359 -1.83 -17.16 -21.29
CA SER A 359 -2.72 -17.60 -20.20
C SER A 359 -3.83 -18.50 -20.75
N ALA A 360 -4.24 -19.48 -19.94
CA ALA A 360 -5.41 -20.31 -20.20
C ALA A 360 -6.27 -20.42 -18.92
N PRO A 361 -7.62 -20.35 -19.01
CA PRO A 361 -8.41 -20.24 -20.25
C PRO A 361 -8.33 -18.85 -20.90
N GLU A 362 -8.56 -18.79 -22.22
CA GLU A 362 -8.61 -17.51 -22.95
C GLU A 362 -9.70 -16.60 -22.35
N GLY A 363 -9.40 -15.31 -22.21
CA GLY A 363 -10.29 -14.33 -21.58
C GLY A 363 -10.23 -14.28 -20.04
N PHE A 364 -9.50 -15.19 -19.39
CA PHE A 364 -9.35 -15.16 -17.92
C PHE A 364 -8.47 -13.99 -17.43
N GLY A 365 -7.53 -13.56 -18.27
CA GLY A 365 -6.70 -12.40 -18.01
C GLY A 365 -5.91 -11.99 -19.24
N GLN A 366 -5.48 -10.74 -19.26
CA GLN A 366 -4.69 -10.16 -20.36
C GLN A 366 -3.21 -10.20 -20.01
N ILE A 367 -2.38 -10.65 -20.95
CA ILE A 367 -0.93 -10.60 -20.82
C ILE A 367 -0.41 -9.47 -21.70
N ASP A 368 0.32 -8.55 -21.09
CA ASP A 368 1.14 -7.56 -21.78
C ASP A 368 2.61 -7.75 -21.36
N LYS A 369 3.42 -8.26 -22.29
CA LYS A 369 4.82 -8.65 -22.05
C LYS A 369 4.94 -9.63 -20.88
N GLN A 370 5.44 -9.14 -19.74
CA GLN A 370 5.68 -9.90 -18.51
C GLN A 370 4.61 -9.63 -17.43
N PHE A 371 3.54 -8.91 -17.77
CA PHE A 371 2.48 -8.55 -16.84
C PHE A 371 1.20 -9.31 -17.17
N PHE A 372 0.59 -9.91 -16.16
CA PHE A 372 -0.69 -10.61 -16.26
C PHE A 372 -1.74 -9.85 -15.45
N SER A 373 -2.81 -9.42 -16.12
CA SER A 373 -3.96 -8.72 -15.52
C SER A 373 -5.14 -9.68 -15.42
N ALA A 374 -5.67 -9.88 -14.22
CA ALA A 374 -6.85 -10.71 -14.01
C ALA A 374 -8.11 -10.00 -14.51
N LEU A 375 -8.82 -10.61 -15.46
CA LEU A 375 -10.08 -10.09 -16.03
C LEU A 375 -11.29 -10.96 -15.69
N ALA A 376 -11.09 -12.04 -14.92
CA ALA A 376 -12.16 -12.92 -14.45
C ALA A 376 -12.42 -12.73 -12.95
N ASN A 377 -13.70 -12.80 -12.56
CA ASN A 377 -14.15 -12.51 -11.19
C ASN A 377 -13.63 -13.51 -10.14
N ALA A 378 -13.41 -14.78 -10.50
CA ALA A 378 -12.67 -15.78 -9.71
C ALA A 378 -12.37 -17.04 -10.52
N GLY A 379 -11.32 -17.77 -10.13
CA GLY A 379 -10.93 -19.05 -10.72
C GLY A 379 -9.41 -19.23 -10.73
N SER A 380 -8.91 -20.17 -11.52
CA SER A 380 -7.48 -20.33 -11.73
C SER A 380 -7.12 -20.20 -13.21
N ALA A 381 -5.97 -19.58 -13.48
CA ALA A 381 -5.35 -19.57 -14.79
C ALA A 381 -3.99 -20.23 -14.75
N VAL A 382 -3.68 -20.97 -15.82
CA VAL A 382 -2.33 -21.48 -16.08
C VAL A 382 -1.63 -20.50 -17.00
N ILE A 383 -0.54 -19.93 -16.51
CA ILE A 383 0.34 -19.06 -17.28
C ILE A 383 1.48 -19.90 -17.84
N THR A 384 1.64 -19.89 -19.15
CA THR A 384 2.69 -20.60 -19.88
C THR A 384 3.68 -19.61 -20.50
N ALA A 385 4.97 -19.77 -20.20
CA ALA A 385 6.06 -19.04 -20.81
C ALA A 385 6.73 -19.91 -21.89
N LYS A 386 6.82 -19.42 -23.13
CA LYS A 386 7.62 -20.01 -24.21
C LYS A 386 8.85 -19.15 -24.45
N CYS A 387 10.04 -19.68 -24.17
CA CYS A 387 11.30 -18.95 -24.23
C CYS A 387 12.18 -19.50 -25.35
N GLN A 388 12.80 -18.63 -26.14
CA GLN A 388 13.75 -19.01 -27.19
C GLN A 388 15.17 -18.77 -26.69
N LEU A 389 15.92 -19.85 -26.46
CA LEU A 389 17.31 -19.79 -26.02
C LEU A 389 18.15 -20.73 -26.87
N GLU A 390 19.29 -20.24 -27.37
CA GLU A 390 20.29 -21.07 -28.07
C GLU A 390 19.69 -21.91 -29.22
N ASN A 391 18.76 -21.31 -29.99
CA ASN A 391 17.99 -21.95 -31.08
C ASN A 391 17.10 -23.12 -30.65
N GLN A 392 16.80 -23.28 -29.35
CA GLN A 392 15.82 -24.22 -28.84
C GLN A 392 14.68 -23.49 -28.11
N THR A 393 13.49 -24.07 -28.18
CA THR A 393 12.30 -23.54 -27.48
C THR A 393 12.09 -24.30 -26.19
N TYR A 394 12.05 -23.57 -25.07
CA TYR A 394 11.73 -24.12 -23.76
C TYR A 394 10.39 -23.59 -23.26
N THR A 395 9.69 -24.42 -22.46
CA THR A 395 8.39 -24.05 -21.90
C THR A 395 8.35 -24.24 -20.39
N GLY A 396 7.90 -23.21 -19.67
CA GLY A 396 7.60 -23.27 -18.23
C GLY A 396 6.15 -22.86 -17.98
N SER A 397 5.55 -23.33 -16.88
CA SER A 397 4.19 -22.94 -16.52
C SER A 397 4.03 -22.73 -15.02
N VAL A 398 3.07 -21.87 -14.65
CA VAL A 398 2.66 -21.63 -13.26
C VAL A 398 1.16 -21.41 -13.20
N THR A 399 0.53 -21.84 -12.10
CA THR A 399 -0.89 -21.60 -11.84
C THR A 399 -1.04 -20.38 -10.95
N VAL A 400 -1.94 -19.47 -11.33
CA VAL A 400 -2.34 -18.31 -10.53
C VAL A 400 -3.82 -18.43 -10.20
N GLU A 401 -4.19 -18.08 -8.98
CA GLU A 401 -5.58 -18.07 -8.52
C GLU A 401 -6.08 -16.65 -8.40
N VAL A 402 -7.24 -16.38 -9.00
CA VAL A 402 -8.00 -15.15 -8.79
C VAL A 402 -9.08 -15.42 -7.76
N ARG A 403 -9.03 -14.69 -6.66
CA ARG A 403 -9.94 -14.78 -5.52
C ARG A 403 -10.76 -13.49 -5.42
N PHE A 404 -11.99 -13.64 -4.94
CA PHE A 404 -12.93 -12.54 -4.69
C PHE A 404 -12.49 -11.63 -3.56
#